data_AF-A0A5P1V1W5-F1
#
_entry.id   AF-A0A5P1V1W5-F1
#
_cell.length_a   1.000
_cell.length_b   1.000
_cell.length_c   1.000
_cell.angle_alpha   90.00
_cell.angle_beta   90.00
_cell.angle_gamma   90.00
#
_symmetry.space_group_name_H-M   'P 1'
#
loop_
_entity.id
_entity.type
_entity.pdbx_description
1 polymer ?
#
loop_
_entity_poly.entity_id
_entity_poly.type
_entity_poly.pdbx_seq_one_letter_code
_entity_poly.pdbx_strand_id
1 'polypeptide(L)'
;MIKEVSPERFFGEAERLILGLVILFTILVYVLWGGIGETLSFLAGGFLGFLNFRTTKKEGIAFVKKIQEILLSDQKNLYNKERHAYIAKIYLKLLATAIVIYFLIAHLRAHPVFLVSAFVLVYFSLTAYSFIRFILWMRKEKKEILA
;
A
#
# COMPACT_ATOMS: atom_id res chain seq x y z
N MET A 1 -20.73 -14.57 14.42
CA MET A 1 -19.81 -13.51 14.92
C MET A 1 -18.63 -13.42 13.98
N ILE A 2 -18.61 -12.43 13.09
CA ILE A 2 -17.47 -12.19 12.20
C ILE A 2 -16.29 -11.92 13.13
N LYS A 3 -15.25 -12.76 13.10
CA LYS A 3 -13.96 -12.38 13.71
C LYS A 3 -13.53 -11.12 12.99
N GLU A 4 -13.71 -9.96 13.64
CA GLU A 4 -13.18 -8.70 13.15
C GLU A 4 -11.72 -8.92 12.81
N VAL A 5 -11.38 -8.80 11.54
CA VAL A 5 -10.00 -8.88 11.13
C VAL A 5 -9.37 -7.60 11.66
N SER A 6 -8.53 -7.74 12.69
CA SER A 6 -7.86 -6.57 13.25
C SER A 6 -7.07 -5.85 12.14
N PRO A 7 -7.05 -4.51 12.12
CA PRO A 7 -6.30 -3.74 11.12
C PRO A 7 -4.84 -4.20 11.03
N GLU A 8 -4.22 -4.52 12.17
CA GLU A 8 -2.85 -5.04 12.26
C GLU A 8 -2.66 -6.31 11.46
N ARG A 9 -3.61 -7.26 11.55
CA ARG A 9 -3.54 -8.52 10.81
C ARG A 9 -3.70 -8.30 9.31
N PHE A 10 -4.69 -7.49 8.91
CA PHE A 10 -4.93 -7.16 7.51
C PHE A 10 -3.69 -6.53 6.87
N PHE A 11 -3.16 -5.48 7.48
CA PHE A 11 -2.00 -4.79 6.92
C PHE A 11 -0.71 -5.61 7.03
N GLY A 12 -0.56 -6.47 8.05
CA GLY A 12 0.57 -7.38 8.18
C GLY A 12 0.58 -8.49 7.12
N GLU A 13 -0.59 -9.00 6.74
CA GLU A 13 -0.73 -9.93 5.62
C GLU A 13 -0.41 -9.22 4.29
N ALA A 14 -0.93 -8.01 4.07
CA ALA A 14 -0.63 -7.21 2.90
C ALA A 14 0.88 -6.89 2.76
N GLU A 15 1.54 -6.53 3.87
CA GLU A 15 2.99 -6.23 3.88
C GLU A 15 3.83 -7.42 3.40
N ARG A 16 3.54 -8.62 3.90
CA ARG A 16 4.26 -9.84 3.48
C ARG A 16 4.03 -10.15 2.01
N LEU A 17 2.79 -9.99 1.53
CA LEU A 17 2.44 -10.18 0.12
C LEU A 17 3.19 -9.19 -0.78
N ILE A 18 3.18 -7.90 -0.42
CA ILE A 18 3.88 -6.85 -1.17
C ILE A 18 5.38 -7.15 -1.24
N LEU A 19 6.00 -7.50 -0.10
CA LEU A 19 7.43 -7.81 -0.06
C LEU A 19 7.77 -9.02 -0.96
N GLY A 20 6.95 -10.08 -0.88
CA GLY A 20 7.11 -11.27 -1.72
C GLY A 20 6.98 -10.95 -3.21
N LEU A 21 6.01 -10.12 -3.59
CA LEU A 21 5.82 -9.70 -4.98
C LEU A 21 6.96 -8.81 -5.48
N VAL A 22 7.45 -7.86 -4.68
CA VAL A 22 8.60 -7.02 -5.06
C VAL A 22 9.83 -7.88 -5.32
N ILE A 23 10.13 -8.85 -4.46
CA ILE A 23 11.26 -9.77 -4.64
C ILE A 23 11.06 -10.61 -5.91
N LEU A 24 9.89 -11.23 -6.07
CA LEU A 24 9.57 -12.07 -7.23
C LEU A 24 9.72 -11.29 -8.55
N PHE A 25 9.13 -10.10 -8.63
CA PHE A 25 9.20 -9.29 -9.84
C PHE A 25 10.60 -8.71 -10.09
N THR A 26 11.39 -8.45 -9.04
CA THR A 26 12.80 -8.07 -9.22
C THR A 26 13.58 -9.20 -9.90
N ILE A 27 13.38 -10.44 -9.48
CA ILE A 27 13.99 -11.62 -10.12
C ILE A 27 13.49 -11.76 -11.56
N LEU A 28 12.19 -11.58 -11.81
CA LEU A 28 11.64 -11.64 -13.17
C LEU A 28 12.22 -10.55 -14.08
N VAL A 29 12.40 -9.32 -13.60
CA VAL A 29 13.05 -8.25 -14.37
C VAL A 29 14.48 -8.65 -14.73
N TYR A 30 15.24 -9.20 -13.78
CA TYR A 30 16.59 -9.68 -14.06
C TYR A 30 16.61 -10.80 -15.10
N VAL A 31 15.74 -11.80 -14.98
CA VAL A 31 15.69 -12.95 -15.90
C VAL A 31 15.23 -12.56 -17.31
N LEU A 32 14.25 -11.66 -17.43
CA LEU A 32 13.64 -11.30 -18.72
C LEU A 32 14.40 -10.20 -19.47
N TRP A 33 14.96 -9.20 -18.77
CA TRP A 33 15.68 -8.09 -19.38
C TRP A 33 17.20 -8.24 -19.33
N GLY A 34 17.75 -9.01 -18.39
CA GLY A 34 19.20 -9.23 -18.25
C GLY A 34 20.02 -8.01 -17.81
N GLY A 35 19.40 -6.84 -17.68
CA GLY A 35 20.07 -5.59 -17.37
C GLY A 35 20.11 -5.28 -15.87
N ILE A 36 21.33 -5.18 -15.33
CA ILE A 36 21.56 -4.85 -13.90
C ILE A 36 20.98 -3.46 -13.56
N GLY A 37 21.06 -2.50 -14.49
CA GLY A 37 20.52 -1.15 -14.28
C GLY A 37 19.01 -1.16 -14.09
N GLU A 38 18.29 -1.92 -14.92
CA GLU A 38 16.85 -2.12 -14.88
C GLU A 38 16.44 -2.85 -13.59
N THR A 39 17.15 -3.92 -13.24
CA THR A 39 16.92 -4.66 -12.00
C THR A 39 17.10 -3.78 -10.76
N LEU A 40 18.20 -3.01 -10.69
CA LEU A 40 18.45 -2.11 -9.57
C LEU A 40 17.45 -0.96 -9.53
N SER A 41 17.02 -0.44 -10.69
CA SER A 41 15.99 0.59 -10.78
C SER A 41 14.63 0.08 -10.29
N PHE A 42 14.26 -1.16 -10.67
CA PHE A 42 13.05 -1.82 -10.19
C PHE A 42 13.12 -2.06 -8.68
N LEU A 43 14.23 -2.61 -8.18
CA LEU A 43 14.42 -2.86 -6.76
C LEU A 43 14.35 -1.55 -5.94
N ALA A 44 14.97 -0.47 -6.43
CA ALA A 44 14.91 0.84 -5.79
C ALA A 44 13.47 1.39 -5.75
N GLY A 45 12.73 1.29 -6.86
CA GLY A 45 11.32 1.70 -6.91
C GLY A 45 10.43 0.88 -5.97
N GLY A 46 10.64 -0.44 -5.92
CA GLY A 46 9.93 -1.34 -5.03
C GLY A 46 10.25 -1.07 -3.56
N PHE A 47 11.51 -0.78 -3.24
CA PHE A 47 11.95 -0.40 -1.90
C PHE A 47 11.33 0.93 -1.45
N LEU A 48 11.32 1.95 -2.31
CA LEU A 48 10.67 3.24 -2.02
C LEU A 48 9.15 3.08 -1.81
N GLY A 49 8.49 2.32 -2.69
CA GLY A 49 7.07 2.01 -2.55
C GLY A 49 6.79 1.27 -1.24
N PHE A 50 7.62 0.29 -0.89
CA PHE A 50 7.49 -0.47 0.34
C PHE A 50 7.70 0.39 1.59
N LEU A 51 8.69 1.30 1.59
CA LEU A 51 8.90 2.26 2.68
C LEU A 51 7.71 3.20 2.84
N ASN A 52 7.20 3.75 1.74
CA ASN A 52 6.02 4.60 1.77
C ASN A 52 4.81 3.84 2.33
N PHE A 53 4.57 2.61 1.85
CA PHE A 53 3.53 1.74 2.40
C PHE A 53 3.72 1.48 3.90
N ARG A 54 4.93 1.14 4.36
CA ARG A 54 5.18 0.80 5.77
C ARG A 54 4.93 1.97 6.72
N THR A 55 5.26 3.19 6.31
CA THR A 55 4.95 4.40 7.10
C THR A 55 3.45 4.70 7.08
N THR A 56 2.80 4.56 5.91
CA THR A 56 1.36 4.76 5.74
C THR A 56 0.54 3.71 6.47
N LYS A 57 1.04 2.47 6.59
CA LYS A 57 0.42 1.37 7.35
C LYS A 57 0.17 1.77 8.80
N LYS A 58 1.20 2.29 9.49
CA LYS A 58 1.10 2.67 10.91
C LYS A 58 0.03 3.74 11.10
N GLU A 59 0.01 4.73 10.21
CA GLU A 59 -0.98 5.80 10.23
C GLU A 59 -2.38 5.30 9.87
N GLY A 60 -2.50 4.38 8.91
CA GLY A 60 -3.76 3.75 8.52
C GLY A 60 -4.39 2.95 9.66
N ILE A 61 -3.59 2.17 10.40
CA ILE A 61 -4.07 1.45 11.60
C ILE A 61 -4.56 2.44 12.65
N ALA A 62 -3.79 3.48 12.94
CA ALA A 62 -4.17 4.51 13.92
C ALA A 62 -5.44 5.26 13.48
N PHE A 63 -5.56 5.58 12.20
CA PHE A 63 -6.73 6.20 11.62
C PHE A 63 -7.96 5.31 11.76
N VAL A 64 -7.88 4.03 11.39
CA VAL A 64 -9.02 3.09 11.50
C VAL A 64 -9.53 3.00 12.94
N LYS A 65 -8.62 2.86 13.92
CA LYS A 65 -9.00 2.82 15.35
C LYS A 65 -9.71 4.11 15.78
N LYS A 66 -9.15 5.26 15.40
CA LYS A 66 -9.73 6.57 15.72
C LYS A 66 -11.10 6.78 15.08
N ILE A 67 -11.30 6.30 13.85
CA ILE A 67 -12.61 6.36 13.18
C ILE A 67 -13.62 5.44 13.87
N GLN A 68 -13.23 4.26 14.33
CA GLN A 68 -14.11 3.38 15.12
C GLN A 68 -14.59 4.08 16.41
N GLU A 69 -13.69 4.77 17.12
CA GLU A 69 -14.04 5.56 18.32
C GLU A 69 -14.98 6.74 18.01
N ILE A 70 -14.73 7.46 16.90
CA ILE A 70 -15.56 8.59 16.48
C ILE A 70 -16.97 8.14 16.06
N LEU A 71 -17.07 7.00 15.38
CA LEU A 71 -18.37 6.43 14.97
C LEU A 71 -19.22 6.03 16.18
N LEU A 72 -18.60 5.56 17.27
CA LEU A 72 -19.31 5.27 18.53
C LEU A 72 -19.81 6.52 19.26
N SER A 73 -19.27 7.71 18.95
CA SER A 73 -19.58 8.97 19.63
C SER A 73 -20.39 9.98 18.77
N ASP A 74 -20.81 9.59 17.56
CA ASP A 74 -21.57 10.39 16.57
C ASP A 74 -20.99 11.79 16.27
N GLN A 75 -19.67 11.96 16.41
CA GLN A 75 -19.00 13.25 16.19
C GLN A 75 -18.59 13.45 14.72
N LYS A 76 -19.57 13.70 13.84
CA LYS A 76 -19.36 13.88 12.38
C LYS A 76 -18.33 14.97 12.02
N ASN A 77 -18.26 16.07 12.77
CA ASN A 77 -17.28 17.13 12.52
C ASN A 77 -15.83 16.66 12.80
N LEU A 78 -15.65 15.83 13.83
CA LEU A 78 -14.34 15.27 14.17
C LEU A 78 -13.89 14.24 13.12
N TYR A 79 -14.82 13.41 12.62
CA TYR A 79 -14.57 12.49 11.51
C TYR A 79 -13.99 13.20 10.29
N ASN A 80 -14.64 14.28 9.84
CA ASN A 80 -14.20 15.02 8.67
C ASN A 80 -12.80 15.62 8.88
N LYS A 81 -12.54 16.23 10.04
CA LYS A 81 -11.22 16.80 10.35
C LYS A 81 -10.10 15.75 10.28
N GLU A 82 -10.31 14.60 10.90
CA GLU A 82 -9.33 13.51 10.91
C GLU A 82 -9.10 12.93 9.51
N ARG A 83 -10.17 12.77 8.72
CA ARG A 83 -10.08 12.30 7.33
C ARG A 83 -9.20 13.21 6.48
N HIS A 84 -9.43 14.53 6.52
CA HIS A 84 -8.63 15.48 5.73
C HIS A 84 -7.17 15.49 6.18
N ALA A 85 -6.90 15.44 7.48
CA ALA A 85 -5.54 15.37 8.01
C ALA A 85 -4.81 14.10 7.55
N TYR A 86 -5.50 12.96 7.53
CA TYR A 86 -4.94 11.69 7.02
C TYR A 86 -4.62 11.77 5.52
N ILE A 87 -5.56 12.28 4.71
CA ILE A 87 -5.37 12.44 3.26
C ILE A 87 -4.19 13.39 2.96
N ALA A 88 -4.11 14.53 3.65
CA ALA A 88 -3.02 15.49 3.47
C ALA A 88 -1.64 14.87 3.76
N LYS A 89 -1.53 14.04 4.81
CA LYS A 89 -0.29 13.31 5.14
C LYS A 89 0.11 12.33 4.04
N ILE A 90 -0.85 11.61 3.46
CA ILE A 90 -0.59 10.69 2.34
C ILE A 90 -0.04 11.47 1.14
N TYR A 91 -0.69 12.58 0.76
CA TYR A 91 -0.21 13.39 -0.37
C TYR A 91 1.19 13.95 -0.13
N LEU A 92 1.50 14.41 1.08
CA LEU A 92 2.83 14.90 1.42
C LEU A 92 3.90 13.81 1.29
N LYS A 93 3.58 12.57 1.70
CA LYS A 93 4.47 11.41 1.53
C LYS A 93 4.68 11.01 0.08
N LEU A 94 3.60 11.03 -0.72
CA LEU A 94 3.69 10.77 -2.16
C LEU A 94 4.55 11.84 -2.84
N LEU A 95 4.38 13.11 -2.47
CA LEU A 95 5.22 14.20 -2.97
C LEU A 95 6.69 14.00 -2.59
N ALA A 96 6.98 13.69 -1.32
CA ALA A 96 8.34 13.39 -0.88
C ALA A 96 8.95 12.21 -1.65
N THR A 97 8.15 11.18 -1.91
CA THR A 97 8.61 10.03 -2.70
C THR A 97 8.84 10.41 -4.16
N ALA A 98 7.98 11.23 -4.76
CA ALA A 98 8.16 11.72 -6.13
C ALA A 98 9.44 12.56 -6.27
N ILE A 99 9.79 13.37 -5.27
CA ILE A 99 11.06 14.12 -5.23
C ILE A 99 12.25 13.16 -5.21
N VAL A 100 12.21 12.11 -4.39
CA VAL A 100 13.27 11.09 -4.34
C VAL A 100 13.37 10.33 -5.67
N ILE A 101 12.24 9.93 -6.25
CA ILE A 101 12.19 9.27 -7.57
C ILE A 101 12.83 10.15 -8.64
N TYR A 102 12.46 11.45 -8.67
CA TYR A 102 13.05 12.41 -9.58
C TYR A 102 14.57 12.52 -9.40
N PHE A 103 15.04 12.58 -8.15
CA PHE A 103 16.48 12.61 -7.86
C PHE A 103 17.21 11.36 -8.38
N LEU A 104 16.65 10.17 -8.18
CA LEU A 104 17.22 8.90 -8.67
C LEU A 104 17.30 8.88 -10.21
N ILE A 105 16.28 9.39 -10.90
CA ILE A 105 16.28 9.47 -12.37
C ILE A 105 17.31 10.49 -12.85
N ALA A 106 17.29 11.70 -12.30
CA ALA A 106 18.11 12.80 -12.78
C ALA A 106 19.61 12.64 -12.47
N HIS A 107 19.97 12.10 -11.30
CA HIS A 107 21.36 12.06 -10.84
C HIS A 107 21.99 10.67 -10.88
N LEU A 108 21.20 9.61 -10.62
CA LEU A 108 21.72 8.24 -10.61
C LEU A 108 21.38 7.47 -11.90
N ARG A 109 20.77 8.14 -12.88
CA ARG A 109 20.36 7.57 -14.17
C ARG A 109 19.51 6.30 -14.02
N ALA A 110 18.71 6.23 -12.95
CA ALA A 110 17.81 5.11 -12.74
C ALA A 110 16.77 5.05 -13.87
N HIS A 111 16.47 3.85 -14.36
CA HIS A 111 15.55 3.67 -15.46
C HIS A 111 14.11 4.00 -15.01
N PRO A 112 13.48 5.06 -15.54
CA PRO A 112 12.25 5.62 -14.99
C PRO A 112 11.09 4.61 -15.04
N VAL A 113 10.98 3.86 -16.13
CA VAL A 113 9.92 2.85 -16.31
C VAL A 113 9.96 1.77 -15.23
N PHE A 114 11.13 1.21 -14.93
CA PHE A 114 11.27 0.15 -13.92
C PHE A 114 11.07 0.67 -12.50
N LEU A 115 11.53 1.89 -12.24
CA LEU A 115 11.36 2.53 -10.94
C LEU A 115 9.88 2.81 -10.65
N VAL A 116 9.18 3.44 -11.60
CA VAL A 116 7.75 3.75 -11.47
C VAL A 116 6.90 2.47 -11.47
N SER A 117 7.22 1.48 -12.29
CA SER A 117 6.44 0.22 -12.34
C SER A 117 6.54 -0.56 -11.03
N ALA A 118 7.70 -0.59 -10.38
CA ALA A 118 7.86 -1.21 -9.07
C ALA A 118 7.10 -0.46 -7.97
N PHE A 119 7.09 0.88 -8.02
CA PHE A 119 6.28 1.69 -7.11
C PHE A 119 4.78 1.42 -7.30
N VAL A 120 4.31 1.36 -8.55
CA VAL A 120 2.93 1.03 -8.91
C VAL A 120 2.57 -0.38 -8.44
N LEU A 121 3.47 -1.36 -8.59
CA LEU A 121 3.25 -2.74 -8.14
C LEU A 121 2.89 -2.79 -6.65
N VAL A 122 3.52 -1.98 -5.80
CA VAL A 122 3.23 -1.95 -4.35
C VAL A 122 1.79 -1.52 -4.08
N TYR A 123 1.34 -0.41 -4.65
CA TYR A 123 -0.02 0.10 -4.42
C TYR A 123 -1.10 -0.70 -5.15
N PHE A 124 -0.77 -1.23 -6.32
CA PHE A 124 -1.63 -2.17 -7.03
C PHE A 124 -1.85 -3.43 -6.21
N SER A 125 -0.78 -3.99 -5.62
CA SER A 125 -0.86 -5.17 -4.74
C SER A 125 -1.74 -4.91 -3.52
N LEU A 126 -1.60 -3.75 -2.88
CA LEU A 126 -2.45 -3.36 -1.75
C LEU A 126 -3.93 -3.23 -2.18
N THR A 127 -4.19 -2.60 -3.32
CA THR A 127 -5.54 -2.38 -3.85
C THR A 127 -6.19 -3.71 -4.20
N ALA A 128 -5.47 -4.58 -4.93
CA ALA A 128 -5.94 -5.91 -5.30
C ALA A 128 -6.22 -6.78 -4.06
N TYR A 129 -5.31 -6.79 -3.08
CA TYR A 129 -5.51 -7.51 -1.83
C TYR A 129 -6.76 -7.02 -1.08
N SER A 130 -6.93 -5.70 -0.96
CA SER A 130 -8.10 -5.08 -0.32
C SER A 130 -9.40 -5.48 -1.03
N PHE A 131 -9.42 -5.42 -2.36
CA PHE A 131 -10.57 -5.76 -3.19
C PHE A 131 -10.94 -7.24 -3.09
N ILE A 132 -9.95 -8.15 -3.13
CA ILE A 132 -10.16 -9.59 -2.95
C ILE A 132 -10.78 -9.85 -1.57
N ARG A 133 -10.24 -9.24 -0.50
CA ARG A 133 -10.77 -9.40 0.85
C ARG A 133 -12.20 -8.89 0.98
N PHE A 134 -12.51 -7.77 0.33
CA PHE A 134 -13.88 -7.23 0.27
C PHE A 134 -14.85 -8.20 -0.41
N ILE A 135 -14.49 -8.75 -1.59
CA ILE A 135 -15.33 -9.74 -2.29
C ILE A 135 -15.55 -10.99 -1.44
N LEU A 136 -14.51 -11.50 -0.79
CA LEU A 136 -14.60 -12.68 0.07
C LEU A 136 -15.53 -12.44 1.26
N TRP A 137 -15.49 -11.26 1.86
CA TRP A 137 -16.41 -10.86 2.92
C TRP A 137 -17.86 -10.81 2.43
N MET A 138 -18.13 -10.12 1.31
CA MET A 138 -19.47 -10.05 0.69
C MET A 138 -20.05 -11.45 0.39
N ARG A 139 -19.22 -12.36 -0.13
CA ARG A 139 -19.64 -13.74 -0.41
C ARG A 139 -19.99 -14.52 0.86
N LYS A 140 -19.29 -14.26 1.97
CA LYS A 140 -19.53 -14.94 3.24
C LYS A 140 -20.85 -14.47 3.86
N GLU A 141 -21.11 -13.16 3.91
CA GLU A 141 -22.38 -12.64 4.43
C GLU A 141 -23.59 -13.17 3.65
N LYS A 142 -23.49 -13.21 2.31
CA LYS A 142 -24.56 -13.76 1.47
C LYS A 142 -24.87 -15.22 1.82
N LYS A 143 -23.86 -16.02 2.17
CA LYS A 143 -24.07 -17.42 2.60
C LYS A 143 -24.71 -17.53 3.98
N GLU A 144 -24.38 -16.63 4.90
CA GLU A 144 -24.97 -16.61 6.25
C GLU A 144 -26.43 -16.12 6.25
N ILE A 145 -26.83 -15.27 5.29
CA ILE A 145 -28.23 -14.82 5.13
C ILE A 145 -29.12 -15.89 4.48
N LEU A 146 -28.53 -16.77 3.66
CA LEU A 146 -29.25 -17.82 2.92
C LEU A 146 -29.26 -19.19 3.61
N ALA A 147 -28.63 -19.31 4.78
CA ALA A 147 -28.58 -20.52 5.61
C ALA A 147 -29.52 -20.37 6.82
#